data_AF-A0A6G1G4I2-F1
#
_entry.id   AF-A0A6G1G4I2-F1
#
_cell.length_a   1.000
_cell.length_b   1.000
_cell.length_c   1.000
_cell.angle_alpha   90.00
_cell.angle_beta   90.00
_cell.angle_gamma   90.00
#
_symmetry.space_group_name_H-M   'P 1'
#
loop_
_entity.id
_entity.type
_entity.pdbx_description
1 polymer ?
#
loop_
_entity_poly.entity_id
_entity_poly.type
_entity_poly.pdbx_seq_one_letter_code
_entity_poly.pdbx_strand_id
1 'polypeptide(L)'
;MAFPFMSHTLNAFPEPPSQSRLSSRSSTSLSSRTSHIPSYPDSLSRPQSAIPPRPSRSNSYLGLCKGAWSVQESLTSGLRLVSVSEGYSHSKRIWRCRTCGFSGPAVPIRYGKGWGVDESIKEVKVFLDDIQGFLGGLESEASQTASGTKEVTARYRWMLLVKSHVKQKAATVGKHCGESAYKCLLCCAEGKETEGYKDVEMLLRHLVSAHGERGGPTEKAEGINCVVGGKADGLEDWDVNIVLDD
;
A
#
# COMPACT_ATOMS: atom_id res chain seq x y z
N MET A 1 -24.20 -15.23 54.15
CA MET A 1 -23.00 -16.07 54.00
C MET A 1 -21.85 -15.14 53.67
N ALA A 2 -20.96 -14.93 54.65
CA ALA A 2 -19.84 -13.99 54.60
C ALA A 2 -18.59 -14.72 54.12
N PHE A 3 -17.83 -14.10 53.21
CA PHE A 3 -16.49 -14.56 52.79
C PHE A 3 -15.46 -13.52 53.24
N PRO A 4 -14.29 -13.95 53.78
CA PRO A 4 -13.35 -13.06 54.43
C PRO A 4 -12.32 -12.46 53.46
N PHE A 5 -11.84 -11.30 53.90
CA PHE A 5 -10.74 -10.48 53.39
C PHE A 5 -9.39 -11.15 53.66
N MET A 6 -8.47 -11.17 52.69
CA MET A 6 -7.04 -11.40 52.93
C MET A 6 -6.20 -10.44 52.08
N SER A 7 -5.40 -9.63 52.77
CA SER A 7 -4.39 -8.70 52.24
C SER A 7 -3.01 -9.32 52.37
N HIS A 8 -2.18 -9.29 51.32
CA HIS A 8 -0.72 -9.43 51.41
C HIS A 8 -0.09 -8.73 50.19
N THR A 9 0.58 -7.58 50.38
CA THR A 9 2.02 -7.37 50.61
C THR A 9 2.79 -7.03 49.31
N LEU A 10 3.26 -5.78 49.27
CA LEU A 10 4.21 -5.22 48.29
C LEU A 10 5.61 -5.84 48.46
N ASN A 11 6.30 -6.13 47.36
CA ASN A 11 7.77 -6.27 47.25
C ASN A 11 8.15 -5.99 45.78
N ALA A 12 8.75 -4.85 45.46
CA ALA A 12 10.19 -4.54 45.50
C ALA A 12 10.94 -4.99 44.22
N PHE A 13 11.43 -4.00 43.49
CA PHE A 13 12.28 -4.03 42.29
C PHE A 13 13.65 -4.69 42.55
N PRO A 14 14.30 -5.18 41.49
CA PRO A 14 15.75 -5.04 41.34
C PRO A 14 16.15 -4.24 40.08
N GLU A 15 17.10 -3.32 40.31
CA GLU A 15 17.80 -2.48 39.33
C GLU A 15 18.77 -3.25 38.40
N PRO A 16 19.20 -2.64 37.28
CA PRO A 16 20.15 -3.22 36.33
C PRO A 16 21.64 -3.03 36.75
N PRO A 17 22.55 -3.90 36.30
CA PRO A 17 23.98 -3.72 36.54
C PRO A 17 24.59 -2.66 35.60
N SER A 18 25.23 -1.66 36.21
CA SER A 18 26.20 -0.76 35.61
C SER A 18 27.62 -1.28 35.84
N GLN A 19 28.46 -1.29 34.81
CA GLN A 19 29.92 -1.23 34.97
C GLN A 19 30.55 -0.38 33.88
N SER A 20 31.39 0.54 34.34
CA SER A 20 32.21 1.52 33.66
C SER A 20 33.67 1.06 33.58
N ARG A 21 34.44 1.61 32.63
CA ARG A 21 35.91 1.92 32.69
C ARG A 21 36.30 2.59 31.36
N LEU A 22 36.51 3.91 31.31
CA LEU A 22 37.78 4.66 31.39
C LEU A 22 38.77 4.27 30.26
N SER A 23 38.89 5.06 29.18
CA SER A 23 39.74 6.25 28.96
C SER A 23 41.13 5.92 28.38
N SER A 24 41.45 6.49 27.20
CA SER A 24 42.79 6.99 26.86
C SER A 24 42.76 7.90 25.61
N ARG A 25 43.13 9.16 25.84
CA ARG A 25 43.76 10.17 24.94
C ARG A 25 45.06 9.60 24.33
N SER A 26 45.74 10.05 23.28
CA SER A 26 45.71 11.15 22.28
C SER A 26 46.90 10.84 21.34
N SER A 27 46.87 11.21 20.06
CA SER A 27 47.98 11.95 19.39
C SER A 27 47.82 12.02 17.86
N THR A 28 47.96 13.24 17.36
CA THR A 28 48.20 13.68 15.99
C THR A 28 49.47 13.08 15.37
N SER A 29 49.43 12.76 14.07
CA SER A 29 50.56 12.96 13.16
C SER A 29 50.08 13.05 11.71
N LEU A 30 50.33 14.20 11.08
CA LEU A 30 50.33 14.38 9.63
C LEU A 30 51.48 13.58 9.00
N SER A 31 51.22 12.90 7.90
CA SER A 31 52.21 12.65 6.83
C SER A 31 51.51 12.22 5.55
N SER A 32 51.63 13.07 4.54
CA SER A 32 51.31 12.82 3.15
C SER A 32 52.25 11.77 2.56
N ARG A 33 51.73 10.83 1.77
CA ARG A 33 52.45 10.15 0.66
C ARG A 33 51.48 9.33 -0.23
N THR A 34 51.17 9.94 -1.36
CA THR A 34 51.20 9.43 -2.74
C THR A 34 50.73 7.99 -3.05
N SER A 35 49.71 7.95 -3.93
CA SER A 35 49.44 7.01 -5.03
C SER A 35 49.28 5.53 -4.72
N HIS A 36 48.03 5.06 -4.67
CA HIS A 36 47.59 3.86 -5.40
C HIS A 36 46.10 4.01 -5.70
N ILE A 37 45.75 4.20 -6.98
CA ILE A 37 44.38 4.07 -7.49
C ILE A 37 44.08 2.56 -7.46
N PRO A 38 43.12 2.06 -6.68
CA PRO A 38 42.61 0.72 -6.90
C PRO A 38 41.77 0.79 -8.17
N SER A 39 42.27 0.20 -9.25
CA SER A 39 41.48 -0.08 -10.43
C SER A 39 40.29 -0.95 -10.00
N TYR A 40 39.13 -0.31 -9.84
CA TYR A 40 37.87 -1.03 -9.67
C TYR A 40 37.69 -1.91 -10.91
N PRO A 41 37.47 -3.23 -10.76
CA PRO A 41 36.99 -4.01 -11.89
C PRO A 41 35.63 -3.46 -12.28
N ASP A 42 35.61 -2.88 -13.47
CA ASP A 42 34.42 -2.58 -14.25
C ASP A 42 33.56 -3.86 -14.27
N SER A 43 32.50 -3.86 -13.44
CA SER A 43 31.52 -4.93 -13.38
C SER A 43 30.14 -4.28 -13.49
N LEU A 44 29.93 -3.58 -14.60
CA LEU A 44 28.62 -3.41 -15.21
C LEU A 44 28.08 -4.76 -15.71
N SER A 45 27.96 -5.74 -14.81
CA SER A 45 27.02 -6.84 -14.97
C SER A 45 25.77 -6.46 -14.20
N ARG A 46 24.97 -5.57 -14.80
CA ARG A 46 23.55 -5.43 -14.44
C ARG A 46 22.96 -6.83 -14.54
N PRO A 47 22.48 -7.47 -13.46
CA PRO A 47 21.86 -8.78 -13.58
C PRO A 47 20.63 -8.62 -14.48
N GLN A 48 20.67 -9.25 -15.65
CA GLN A 48 19.48 -9.44 -16.46
C GLN A 48 18.48 -10.28 -15.64
N SER A 49 17.30 -9.71 -15.48
CA SER A 49 16.04 -10.35 -15.08
C SER A 49 16.09 -11.32 -13.89
N ALA A 50 16.44 -10.83 -12.70
CA ALA A 50 15.86 -11.43 -11.51
C ALA A 50 14.36 -11.08 -11.53
N ILE A 51 13.49 -12.09 -11.61
CA ILE A 51 12.04 -11.91 -11.45
C ILE A 51 11.84 -11.15 -10.13
N PRO A 52 11.12 -10.00 -10.14
CA PRO A 52 10.92 -9.24 -8.92
C PRO A 52 10.31 -10.11 -7.82
N PRO A 53 10.73 -9.93 -6.55
CA PRO A 53 10.30 -10.80 -5.47
C PRO A 53 8.78 -10.66 -5.23
N ARG A 54 8.04 -11.75 -5.44
CA ARG A 54 6.59 -11.80 -5.18
C ARG A 54 6.26 -11.52 -3.71
N PRO A 55 5.14 -10.84 -3.39
CA PRO A 55 4.65 -10.74 -2.02
C PRO A 55 4.54 -12.13 -1.38
N SER A 56 5.22 -12.31 -0.27
CA SER A 56 5.34 -13.58 0.44
C SER A 56 5.60 -13.34 1.91
N ARG A 57 5.58 -14.41 2.71
CA ARG A 57 5.89 -14.29 4.14
C ARG A 57 7.32 -13.79 4.40
N SER A 58 8.29 -14.14 3.56
CA SER A 58 9.71 -13.79 3.75
C SER A 58 10.01 -12.31 3.46
N ASN A 59 9.22 -11.64 2.64
CA ASN A 59 9.35 -10.20 2.36
C ASN A 59 8.21 -9.37 2.96
N SER A 60 7.59 -9.85 4.04
CA SER A 60 6.48 -9.17 4.71
C SER A 60 5.34 -8.77 3.77
N TYR A 61 5.10 -9.56 2.72
CA TYR A 61 4.13 -9.30 1.65
C TYR A 61 4.33 -7.93 0.98
N LEU A 62 5.56 -7.42 0.92
CA LEU A 62 5.90 -6.06 0.47
C LEU A 62 5.10 -4.97 1.21
N GLY A 63 4.69 -5.24 2.45
CA GLY A 63 3.88 -4.37 3.29
C GLY A 63 2.36 -4.46 3.05
N LEU A 64 1.89 -5.33 2.14
CA LEU A 64 0.46 -5.64 2.02
C LEU A 64 -0.03 -6.42 3.24
N CYS A 65 -1.33 -6.35 3.51
CA CYS A 65 -1.92 -7.27 4.46
C CYS A 65 -1.90 -8.70 3.90
N LYS A 66 -1.59 -9.70 4.74
CA LYS A 66 -1.68 -11.12 4.36
C LYS A 66 -3.06 -11.47 3.78
N GLY A 67 -4.13 -10.92 4.37
CA GLY A 67 -5.49 -11.13 3.88
C GLY A 67 -5.75 -10.49 2.50
N ALA A 68 -5.12 -9.35 2.20
CA ALA A 68 -5.15 -8.75 0.87
C ALA A 68 -4.53 -9.69 -0.17
N TRP A 69 -3.33 -10.21 0.14
CA TRP A 69 -2.63 -11.14 -0.75
C TRP A 69 -3.39 -12.45 -0.97
N SER A 70 -3.95 -13.04 0.08
CA SER A 70 -4.71 -14.30 -0.05
C SER A 70 -5.89 -14.18 -1.01
N VAL A 71 -6.56 -13.03 -1.09
CA VAL A 71 -7.74 -12.83 -1.96
C VAL A 71 -7.48 -13.15 -3.43
N GLN A 72 -6.22 -13.15 -3.87
CA GLN A 72 -5.85 -13.55 -5.24
C GLN A 72 -6.27 -14.98 -5.59
N GLU A 73 -6.28 -15.90 -4.62
CA GLU A 73 -6.71 -17.28 -4.84
C GLU A 73 -8.24 -17.41 -4.82
N SER A 74 -8.87 -16.82 -3.81
CA SER A 74 -10.32 -16.75 -3.69
C SER A 74 -10.73 -15.68 -2.70
N LEU A 75 -11.91 -15.09 -2.89
CA LEU A 75 -12.46 -14.08 -1.99
C LEU A 75 -12.47 -14.54 -0.52
N THR A 76 -12.85 -15.79 -0.29
CA THR A 76 -13.01 -16.36 1.06
C THR A 76 -11.69 -16.74 1.72
N SER A 77 -10.58 -16.85 0.99
CA SER A 77 -9.27 -17.13 1.60
C SER A 77 -8.77 -15.96 2.47
N GLY A 78 -9.02 -14.72 2.04
CA GLY A 78 -8.61 -13.51 2.76
C GLY A 78 -9.73 -12.82 3.52
N LEU A 79 -10.99 -13.01 3.12
CA LEU A 79 -12.17 -12.38 3.73
C LEU A 79 -13.09 -13.40 4.40
N ARG A 80 -13.91 -12.90 5.33
CA ARG A 80 -15.04 -13.63 5.93
C ARG A 80 -16.28 -12.76 5.92
N LEU A 81 -17.43 -13.38 5.74
CA LEU A 81 -18.72 -12.70 5.83
C LEU A 81 -19.13 -12.56 7.30
N VAL A 82 -19.51 -11.36 7.73
CA VAL A 82 -19.88 -11.06 9.12
C VAL A 82 -21.23 -10.35 9.15
N SER A 83 -22.09 -10.73 10.09
CA SER A 83 -23.28 -9.93 10.44
C SER A 83 -22.87 -8.80 11.36
N VAL A 84 -23.21 -7.57 11.01
CA VAL A 84 -23.07 -6.42 11.89
C VAL A 84 -24.46 -5.83 12.17
N SER A 85 -24.71 -5.49 13.42
CA SER A 85 -25.94 -4.81 13.82
C SER A 85 -25.90 -3.37 13.33
N GLU A 86 -27.00 -2.94 12.74
CA GLU A 86 -27.26 -1.58 12.29
C GLU A 86 -28.49 -1.10 13.08
N GLY A 87 -28.22 -0.49 14.24
CA GLY A 87 -29.27 -0.16 15.21
C GLY A 87 -29.83 -1.39 15.93
N TYR A 88 -31.08 -1.27 16.40
CA TYR A 88 -31.70 -2.23 17.31
C TYR A 88 -32.25 -3.49 16.59
N SER A 89 -32.66 -3.39 15.32
CA SER A 89 -33.37 -4.47 14.62
C SER A 89 -32.83 -4.82 13.23
N HIS A 90 -31.96 -4.01 12.64
CA HIS A 90 -31.40 -4.31 11.32
C HIS A 90 -30.03 -4.98 11.48
N SER A 91 -29.80 -6.04 10.72
CA SER A 91 -28.47 -6.62 10.57
C SER A 91 -28.09 -6.56 9.10
N LYS A 92 -26.88 -6.09 8.81
CA LYS A 92 -26.32 -6.13 7.46
C LYS A 92 -25.14 -7.09 7.42
N ARG A 93 -24.89 -7.66 6.25
CA ARG A 93 -23.70 -8.47 6.00
C ARG A 93 -22.59 -7.59 5.43
N ILE A 94 -21.39 -7.79 5.93
CA ILE A 94 -20.18 -7.15 5.41
C ILE A 94 -19.10 -8.20 5.20
N TRP A 95 -18.22 -7.94 4.23
CA TRP A 95 -16.97 -8.66 4.11
C TRP A 95 -15.96 -8.04 5.07
N ARG A 96 -15.28 -8.87 5.86
CA ARG A 96 -14.20 -8.44 6.76
C ARG A 96 -12.95 -9.28 6.52
N CYS A 97 -11.81 -8.62 6.37
CA CYS A 97 -10.50 -9.23 6.28
C CYS A 97 -10.22 -10.06 7.52
N ARG A 98 -9.75 -11.29 7.30
CA ARG A 98 -9.41 -12.24 8.36
C ARG A 98 -8.20 -11.81 9.20
N THR A 99 -7.40 -10.85 8.71
CA THR A 99 -6.09 -10.49 9.29
C THR A 99 -6.07 -9.12 9.99
N CYS A 100 -6.70 -8.07 9.44
CA CYS A 100 -6.49 -6.69 9.92
C CYS A 100 -7.76 -5.87 10.15
N GLY A 101 -8.95 -6.50 10.05
CA GLY A 101 -10.22 -5.81 10.30
C GLY A 101 -10.75 -4.95 9.15
N PHE A 102 -9.98 -4.74 8.08
CA PHE A 102 -10.45 -4.12 6.83
C PHE A 102 -11.81 -4.71 6.43
N SER A 103 -12.78 -3.88 6.05
CA SER A 103 -14.10 -4.38 5.71
C SER A 103 -14.79 -3.53 4.66
N GLY A 104 -15.81 -4.10 4.03
CA GLY A 104 -16.63 -3.41 3.06
C GLY A 104 -17.94 -4.14 2.76
N PRO A 105 -18.72 -3.59 1.81
CA PRO A 105 -20.07 -4.05 1.54
C PRO A 105 -20.09 -5.50 1.04
N ALA A 106 -21.05 -6.28 1.53
CA ALA A 106 -21.42 -7.55 0.93
C ALA A 106 -22.80 -7.38 0.28
N VAL A 107 -22.93 -7.81 -0.98
CA VAL A 107 -24.17 -7.71 -1.74
C VAL A 107 -24.75 -9.11 -1.97
N PRO A 108 -26.08 -9.29 -1.94
CA PRO A 108 -26.68 -10.56 -2.30
C PRO A 108 -26.45 -10.85 -3.79
N ILE A 109 -26.11 -12.09 -4.12
CA ILE A 109 -25.93 -12.51 -5.52
C ILE A 109 -27.31 -12.57 -6.19
N ARG A 110 -27.51 -11.81 -7.27
CA ARG A 110 -28.84 -11.67 -7.93
C ARG A 110 -29.41 -12.99 -8.45
N TYR A 111 -28.55 -13.91 -8.88
CA TYR A 111 -28.93 -15.20 -9.47
C TYR A 111 -28.24 -16.37 -8.76
N GLY A 112 -28.35 -16.45 -7.43
CA GLY A 112 -27.78 -17.55 -6.68
C GLY A 112 -28.02 -17.50 -5.18
N LYS A 113 -27.51 -18.50 -4.47
CA LYS A 113 -27.43 -18.49 -3.00
C LYS A 113 -26.07 -17.97 -2.60
N GLY A 114 -26.03 -16.89 -1.82
CA GLY A 114 -24.78 -16.39 -1.23
C GLY A 114 -24.64 -14.89 -1.25
N TRP A 115 -23.42 -14.44 -0.99
CA TRP A 115 -23.03 -13.04 -0.92
C TRP A 115 -21.82 -12.83 -1.82
N GLY A 116 -21.87 -11.78 -2.63
CA GLY A 116 -20.79 -11.32 -3.48
C GLY A 116 -20.15 -10.04 -2.93
N VAL A 117 -19.20 -9.52 -3.69
CA VAL A 117 -18.62 -8.19 -3.46
C VAL A 117 -19.43 -7.12 -4.17
N ASP A 118 -19.36 -5.90 -3.68
CA ASP A 118 -19.92 -4.75 -4.40
C ASP A 118 -19.11 -4.48 -5.67
N GLU A 119 -19.74 -4.71 -6.82
CA GLU A 119 -19.19 -4.46 -8.15
C GLU A 119 -19.43 -3.02 -8.65
N SER A 120 -20.03 -2.18 -7.80
CA SER A 120 -20.26 -0.77 -8.12
C SER A 120 -18.96 -0.07 -8.52
N ILE A 121 -19.02 0.60 -9.66
CA ILE A 121 -17.91 1.38 -10.19
C ILE A 121 -17.91 2.74 -9.50
N LYS A 122 -16.77 3.10 -8.93
CA LYS A 122 -16.52 4.43 -8.37
C LYS A 122 -15.60 5.20 -9.30
N GLU A 123 -15.90 6.47 -9.51
CA GLU A 123 -15.13 7.36 -10.37
C GLU A 123 -14.55 8.51 -9.55
N VAL A 124 -13.28 8.84 -9.79
CA VAL A 124 -12.55 9.92 -9.12
C VAL A 124 -11.79 10.68 -10.18
N LYS A 125 -11.95 12.00 -10.18
CA LYS A 125 -11.15 12.91 -11.01
C LYS A 125 -9.82 13.14 -10.31
N VAL A 126 -8.74 12.82 -11.00
CA VAL A 126 -7.37 12.97 -10.53
C VAL A 126 -6.76 14.14 -11.31
N PHE A 127 -6.26 15.13 -10.58
CA PHE A 127 -5.52 16.24 -11.16
C PHE A 127 -4.03 15.92 -11.07
N LEU A 128 -3.37 15.87 -12.23
CA LEU A 128 -1.93 15.81 -12.34
C LEU A 128 -1.43 17.24 -12.45
N ASP A 129 -0.71 17.70 -11.44
CA ASP A 129 0.05 18.93 -11.55
C ASP A 129 1.28 18.65 -12.43
N ASP A 130 1.53 19.50 -13.42
CA ASP A 130 2.79 19.49 -14.16
C ASP A 130 3.94 19.76 -13.18
N ILE A 131 4.55 18.69 -12.63
CA ILE A 131 5.80 18.80 -11.88
C ILE A 131 6.93 18.98 -12.91
N GLN A 132 6.90 20.10 -13.63
CA GLN A 132 8.02 20.57 -14.43
C GLN A 132 8.99 21.43 -13.59
N GLY A 133 8.82 21.48 -12.27
CA GLY A 133 9.53 22.42 -11.38
C GLY A 133 10.53 21.85 -10.38
N PHE A 134 10.76 20.53 -10.26
CA PHE A 134 11.62 19.98 -9.19
C PHE A 134 13.01 19.50 -9.62
N LEU A 135 13.38 19.60 -10.91
CA LEU A 135 14.78 19.47 -11.35
C LEU A 135 15.19 20.78 -12.01
N GLY A 136 15.77 21.66 -11.20
CA GLY A 136 16.19 23.00 -11.61
C GLY A 136 17.31 23.02 -12.65
N GLY A 137 17.32 24.11 -13.41
CA GLY A 137 18.55 24.81 -13.81
C GLY A 137 19.03 24.61 -15.24
N LEU A 138 18.43 25.32 -16.19
CA LEU A 138 19.11 26.46 -16.84
C LEU A 138 18.06 27.34 -17.52
N GLU A 139 18.16 28.63 -17.29
CA GLU A 139 17.22 29.66 -17.73
C GLU A 139 17.12 29.73 -19.25
N SER A 140 15.89 29.79 -19.76
CA SER A 140 15.59 30.53 -20.99
C SER A 140 14.22 31.17 -20.84
N GLU A 141 14.23 32.48 -20.55
CA GLU A 141 13.07 33.36 -20.62
C GLU A 141 12.53 33.37 -22.06
N ALA A 142 11.47 32.63 -22.31
CA ALA A 142 10.43 32.95 -23.30
C ALA A 142 9.43 31.79 -23.34
N SER A 143 8.29 31.99 -22.71
CA SER A 143 6.94 31.66 -23.21
C SER A 143 6.00 31.51 -22.01
N GLN A 144 5.03 32.42 -21.92
CA GLN A 144 3.83 32.19 -21.12
C GLN A 144 3.12 30.95 -21.67
N THR A 145 3.31 29.80 -21.03
CA THR A 145 2.53 28.58 -21.31
C THR A 145 1.74 28.23 -20.07
N ALA A 146 0.42 28.16 -20.23
CA ALA A 146 -0.53 27.85 -19.17
C ALA A 146 -0.07 26.63 -18.34
N SER A 147 -0.08 26.78 -17.02
CA SER A 147 0.06 25.69 -16.06
C SER A 147 -1.08 24.70 -16.32
N GLY A 148 -0.82 23.66 -17.10
CA GLY A 148 -1.84 22.72 -17.56
C GLY A 148 -2.07 21.66 -16.50
N THR A 149 -2.94 21.90 -15.53
CA THR A 149 -3.42 20.79 -14.69
C THR A 149 -4.14 19.79 -15.59
N LYS A 150 -3.53 18.62 -15.82
CA LYS A 150 -4.14 17.57 -16.62
C LYS A 150 -5.13 16.82 -15.74
N GLU A 151 -6.41 16.91 -16.08
CA GLU A 151 -7.46 16.15 -15.43
C GLU A 151 -7.52 14.75 -16.06
N VAL A 152 -7.53 13.71 -15.23
CA VAL A 152 -7.64 12.31 -15.66
C VAL A 152 -8.70 11.62 -14.82
N THR A 153 -9.58 10.84 -15.44
CA THR A 153 -10.62 10.10 -14.72
C THR A 153 -10.16 8.70 -14.38
N ALA A 154 -10.07 8.39 -13.08
CA ALA A 154 -9.78 7.06 -12.58
C ALA A 154 -11.07 6.37 -12.08
N ARG A 155 -11.34 5.17 -12.59
CA ARG A 155 -12.48 4.33 -12.18
C ARG A 155 -11.95 3.11 -11.43
N TYR A 156 -12.62 2.69 -10.37
CA TYR A 156 -12.20 1.51 -9.60
C TYR A 156 -13.38 0.75 -9.01
N ARG A 157 -13.15 -0.54 -8.73
CA ARG A 157 -14.07 -1.40 -7.97
C ARG A 157 -13.54 -1.65 -6.56
N TRP A 158 -14.42 -2.07 -5.65
CA TRP A 158 -14.02 -2.34 -4.26
C TRP A 158 -12.90 -3.39 -4.15
N MET A 159 -12.79 -4.31 -5.10
CA MET A 159 -11.72 -5.32 -5.16
C MET A 159 -10.32 -4.72 -5.23
N LEU A 160 -10.13 -3.55 -5.85
CA LEU A 160 -8.85 -2.83 -5.79
C LEU A 160 -8.43 -2.56 -4.34
N LEU A 161 -9.37 -2.08 -3.52
CA LEU A 161 -9.13 -1.75 -2.12
C LEU A 161 -8.86 -3.01 -1.29
N VAL A 162 -9.60 -4.09 -1.57
CA VAL A 162 -9.38 -5.39 -0.95
C VAL A 162 -7.98 -5.91 -1.24
N LYS A 163 -7.52 -5.84 -2.48
CA LYS A 163 -6.21 -6.37 -2.86
C LYS A 163 -5.06 -5.49 -2.35
N SER A 164 -5.26 -4.17 -2.26
CA SER A 164 -4.20 -3.20 -1.93
C SER A 164 -4.08 -2.83 -0.45
N HIS A 165 -5.03 -3.22 0.41
CA HIS A 165 -5.00 -2.76 1.79
C HIS A 165 -3.79 -3.24 2.58
N VAL A 166 -3.26 -2.35 3.40
CA VAL A 166 -2.18 -2.59 4.35
C VAL A 166 -2.77 -3.01 5.69
N LYS A 167 -2.05 -3.87 6.42
CA LYS A 167 -2.42 -4.18 7.80
C LYS A 167 -2.30 -2.91 8.63
N GLN A 168 -3.43 -2.40 9.14
CA GLN A 168 -3.41 -1.30 10.08
C GLN A 168 -2.64 -1.71 11.34
N LYS A 169 -1.70 -0.87 11.79
CA LYS A 169 -1.24 -0.92 13.18
C LYS A 169 -2.49 -0.62 14.02
N ALA A 170 -2.77 -1.47 15.01
CA ALA A 170 -3.97 -1.36 15.84
C ALA A 170 -4.15 0.09 16.27
N ALA A 171 -5.20 0.75 15.75
CA ALA A 171 -5.59 2.05 16.22
C ALA A 171 -5.91 1.93 17.70
N THR A 172 -5.41 2.88 18.50
CA THR A 172 -5.85 3.07 19.88
C THR A 172 -7.38 3.00 19.93
N VAL A 173 -7.89 2.14 20.81
CA VAL A 173 -9.31 1.85 21.02
C VAL A 173 -10.13 3.15 20.96
N GLY A 174 -10.96 3.32 19.93
CA GLY A 174 -11.94 4.41 19.87
C GLY A 174 -12.05 5.20 18.55
N LYS A 175 -11.12 5.06 17.59
CA LYS A 175 -11.22 5.79 16.30
C LYS A 175 -11.85 4.90 15.22
N HIS A 176 -12.85 5.45 14.53
CA HIS A 176 -13.69 4.78 13.53
C HIS A 176 -12.90 3.89 12.55
N CYS A 177 -13.46 2.70 12.31
CA CYS A 177 -13.07 1.78 11.24
C CYS A 177 -13.33 2.44 9.88
N GLY A 178 -12.34 3.12 9.28
CA GLY A 178 -12.60 3.86 8.03
C GLY A 178 -11.38 4.10 7.14
N GLU A 179 -10.25 4.50 7.70
CA GLU A 179 -9.10 4.94 6.89
C GLU A 179 -8.07 3.84 6.81
N SER A 180 -8.26 2.88 5.89
CA SER A 180 -7.24 1.90 5.57
C SER A 180 -6.16 2.54 4.71
N ALA A 181 -4.89 2.23 4.99
CA ALA A 181 -3.80 2.57 4.10
C ALA A 181 -3.74 1.53 2.97
N TYR A 182 -3.27 1.95 1.80
CA TYR A 182 -3.17 1.13 0.60
C TYR A 182 -1.76 1.12 0.04
N LYS A 183 -1.40 0.09 -0.73
CA LYS A 183 -0.16 0.04 -1.51
C LYS A 183 -0.45 -0.13 -3.00
N CYS A 184 0.44 0.40 -3.83
CA CYS A 184 0.32 0.23 -5.26
C CYS A 184 0.68 -1.20 -5.64
N LEU A 185 -0.31 -1.92 -6.16
CA LEU A 185 -0.15 -3.31 -6.52
C LEU A 185 0.70 -3.52 -7.78
N LEU A 186 0.70 -2.54 -8.69
CA LEU A 186 1.58 -2.55 -9.87
C LEU A 186 3.04 -2.41 -9.45
N CYS A 187 3.36 -1.46 -8.57
CA CYS A 187 4.70 -1.36 -7.97
C CYS A 187 5.09 -2.64 -7.20
N CYS A 188 4.15 -3.25 -6.46
CA CYS A 188 4.41 -4.52 -5.77
C CYS A 188 4.75 -5.66 -6.75
N ALA A 189 4.07 -5.73 -7.90
CA ALA A 189 4.38 -6.71 -8.94
C ALA A 189 5.74 -6.44 -9.61
N GLU A 190 6.15 -5.18 -9.69
CA GLU A 190 7.50 -4.77 -10.12
C GLU A 190 8.58 -5.02 -9.04
N GLY A 191 8.20 -5.51 -7.85
CA GLY A 191 9.11 -5.70 -6.72
C GLY A 191 9.59 -4.40 -6.08
N LYS A 192 8.93 -3.28 -6.39
CA LYS A 192 9.23 -1.97 -5.81
C LYS A 192 8.45 -1.80 -4.52
N GLU A 193 9.16 -1.54 -3.43
CA GLU A 193 8.51 -1.13 -2.19
C GLU A 193 8.03 0.32 -2.32
N THR A 194 6.72 0.52 -2.20
CA THR A 194 6.11 1.83 -2.10
C THR A 194 5.70 2.13 -0.66
N GLU A 195 5.75 3.42 -0.31
CA GLU A 195 5.12 3.93 0.91
C GLU A 195 3.60 3.68 0.87
N GLY A 196 2.99 3.56 2.05
CA GLY A 196 1.55 3.37 2.15
C GLY A 196 0.78 4.66 1.84
N TYR A 197 -0.12 4.60 0.87
CA TYR A 197 -1.08 5.66 0.56
C TYR A 197 -2.14 5.74 1.66
N LYS A 198 -2.38 6.94 2.20
CA LYS A 198 -3.26 7.14 3.36
C LYS A 198 -4.75 7.00 3.01
N ASP A 199 -5.10 7.25 1.76
CA ASP A 199 -6.45 7.20 1.24
C ASP A 199 -6.46 6.67 -0.21
N VAL A 200 -7.67 6.49 -0.75
CA VAL A 200 -7.87 5.97 -2.11
C VAL A 200 -7.42 6.98 -3.16
N GLU A 201 -7.57 8.28 -2.91
CA GLU A 201 -7.24 9.32 -3.88
C GLU A 201 -5.73 9.39 -4.12
N MET A 202 -4.92 9.33 -3.06
CA MET A 202 -3.45 9.28 -3.17
C MET A 202 -2.98 8.03 -3.93
N LEU A 203 -3.61 6.88 -3.69
CA LEU A 203 -3.31 5.65 -4.44
C LEU A 203 -3.63 5.83 -5.93
N LEU A 204 -4.81 6.36 -6.25
CA LEU A 204 -5.23 6.57 -7.64
C LEU A 204 -4.36 7.62 -8.33
N ARG A 205 -3.98 8.70 -7.65
CA ARG A 205 -3.04 9.71 -8.18
C ARG A 205 -1.70 9.09 -8.53
N HIS A 206 -1.16 8.22 -7.68
CA HIS A 206 0.05 7.48 -8.00
C HIS A 206 -0.16 6.52 -9.19
N LEU A 207 -1.25 5.75 -9.21
CA LEU A 207 -1.53 4.83 -10.33
C LEU A 207 -1.59 5.58 -11.67
N VAL A 208 -2.28 6.72 -11.70
CA VAL A 208 -2.38 7.56 -12.90
C VAL A 208 -1.01 8.13 -13.30
N SER A 209 -0.29 8.77 -12.38
CA SER A 209 1.00 9.42 -12.69
C SER A 209 2.13 8.44 -13.01
N ALA A 210 2.21 7.31 -12.30
CA ALA A 210 3.30 6.35 -12.45
C ALA A 210 3.02 5.27 -13.50
N HIS A 211 1.75 4.88 -13.67
CA HIS A 211 1.35 3.74 -14.50
C HIS A 211 0.30 4.08 -15.59
N GLY A 212 -0.21 5.31 -15.64
CA GLY A 212 -1.21 5.74 -16.65
C GLY A 212 -0.61 6.14 -18.00
N GLU A 213 0.58 6.74 -18.03
CA GLU A 213 1.20 7.23 -19.28
C GLU A 213 2.32 6.32 -19.81
N ARG A 214 2.93 5.50 -18.95
CA ARG A 214 4.21 4.83 -19.24
C ARG A 214 4.10 3.47 -19.95
N GLY A 215 2.98 3.22 -20.63
CA GLY A 215 2.60 1.89 -21.10
C GLY A 215 2.00 1.11 -19.94
N GLY A 216 0.78 0.60 -20.15
CA GLY A 216 0.00 -0.12 -19.14
C GLY A 216 0.76 -1.32 -18.53
N PRO A 217 0.16 -1.98 -17.53
CA PRO A 217 0.80 -3.10 -16.84
C PRO A 217 1.35 -4.10 -17.84
N THR A 218 2.63 -4.44 -17.74
CA THR A 218 3.21 -5.58 -18.44
C THR A 218 2.40 -6.81 -18.05
N GLU A 219 1.54 -7.28 -18.96
CA GLU A 219 0.71 -8.48 -18.88
C GLU A 219 0.51 -9.05 -17.46
N LYS A 220 -0.55 -8.58 -16.78
CA LYS A 220 -1.02 -9.17 -15.51
C LYS A 220 0.01 -9.08 -14.38
N ALA A 221 0.24 -7.86 -13.88
CA ALA A 221 0.67 -7.70 -12.49
C ALA A 221 -0.20 -8.60 -11.61
N GLU A 222 0.41 -9.57 -10.95
CA GLU A 222 -0.22 -10.78 -10.41
C GLU A 222 -1.55 -10.51 -9.70
N GLY A 223 -2.67 -10.81 -10.38
CA GLY A 223 -4.02 -10.70 -9.83
C GLY A 223 -4.62 -9.30 -9.80
N ILE A 224 -4.05 -8.30 -10.48
CA ILE A 224 -4.64 -6.97 -10.70
C ILE A 224 -4.99 -6.78 -12.15
N ASN A 225 -6.28 -6.57 -12.39
CA ASN A 225 -6.79 -6.27 -13.70
C ASN A 225 -6.89 -4.75 -13.86
N CYS A 226 -5.86 -4.15 -14.46
CA CYS A 226 -5.79 -2.71 -14.71
C CYS A 226 -5.94 -2.42 -16.21
N VAL A 227 -6.88 -1.53 -16.54
CA VAL A 227 -7.13 -1.05 -17.91
C VAL A 227 -6.69 0.41 -18.01
N VAL A 228 -6.04 0.79 -19.10
CA VAL A 228 -5.47 2.14 -19.32
C VAL A 228 -5.80 2.62 -20.73
N GLY A 229 -6.19 3.88 -20.86
CA GLY A 229 -6.44 4.55 -22.15
C GLY A 229 -7.83 4.33 -22.74
N GLY A 230 -8.59 3.36 -22.22
CA GLY A 230 -9.97 3.09 -22.65
C GLY A 230 -10.96 3.19 -21.48
N LYS A 231 -12.25 3.28 -21.82
CA LYS A 231 -13.33 3.10 -20.83
C LYS A 231 -13.71 1.62 -20.77
N ALA A 232 -13.20 0.90 -19.77
CA ALA A 232 -13.54 -0.49 -19.54
C ALA A 232 -15.06 -0.69 -19.34
N ASP A 233 -15.58 -1.79 -19.91
CA ASP A 233 -17.00 -2.13 -19.83
C ASP A 233 -17.36 -2.66 -18.43
N GLY A 234 -18.62 -2.55 -18.04
CA GLY A 234 -19.12 -3.09 -16.77
C GLY A 234 -19.04 -4.61 -16.67
N LEU A 235 -19.02 -5.33 -17.81
CA LEU A 235 -18.98 -6.79 -17.86
C LEU A 235 -17.56 -7.36 -17.79
N GLU A 236 -16.54 -6.56 -18.08
CA GLU A 236 -15.15 -6.99 -18.03
C GLU A 236 -14.67 -7.14 -16.57
N ASP A 237 -13.77 -8.08 -16.33
CA ASP A 237 -13.14 -8.29 -15.03
C ASP A 237 -11.95 -7.33 -14.88
N TRP A 238 -12.18 -6.15 -14.29
CA TRP A 238 -11.15 -5.17 -13.94
C TRP A 238 -11.29 -4.65 -12.52
N ASP A 239 -10.17 -4.29 -11.90
CA ASP A 239 -10.09 -3.70 -10.56
C ASP A 239 -9.97 -2.16 -10.64
N VAL A 240 -9.20 -1.66 -11.61
CA VAL A 240 -8.97 -0.23 -11.86
C VAL A 240 -8.93 0.07 -13.37
N ASN A 241 -9.51 1.19 -13.77
CA ASN A 241 -9.55 1.66 -15.15
C ASN A 241 -9.18 3.15 -15.21
N ILE A 242 -8.03 3.46 -15.82
CA ILE A 242 -7.52 4.82 -16.01
C ILE A 242 -8.01 5.30 -17.39
N VAL A 243 -8.97 6.22 -17.39
CA VAL A 243 -9.51 6.82 -18.61
C VAL A 243 -8.69 8.07 -18.91
N LEU A 244 -7.97 8.03 -20.02
CA LEU A 244 -7.31 9.20 -20.59
C LEU A 244 -8.35 9.86 -21.49
N ASP A 245 -8.69 11.12 -21.21
CA ASP A 245 -9.51 11.91 -22.12
C ASP A 245 -8.61 12.30 -23.31
N ASP A 246 -9.02 11.91 -24.54
CA ASP A 246 -8.35 12.23 -25.81
C ASP A 246 -8.48 13.72 -26.19
#